data_AF-J2GTW8-F1
#
_entry.id   AF-J2GTW8-F1
#
_cell.length_a   1.000
_cell.length_b   1.000
_cell.length_c   1.000
_cell.angle_alpha   90.00
_cell.angle_beta   90.00
_cell.angle_gamma   90.00
#
_symmetry.space_group_name_H-M   'P 1'
#
loop_
_entity.id
_entity.type
_entity.pdbx_description
1 polymer ?
#
loop_
_entity_poly.entity_id
_entity_poly.type
_entity_poly.pdbx_seq_one_letter_code
_entity_poly.pdbx_strand_id
1 'polypeptide(L)'
;MNIKAFTFAAAFATGLAAQPAIAQDATPTGTEVAANGTGFRGIRIEGNIGGDRFQSEGNHNDKFGYGGTVGFDGTLGERIVIGAEASFWKPGSGNENRTDLGGGYDIDHKAFEE
;
A
#
# COMPACT_ATOMS: atom_id res chain seq x y z
N MET A 1 14.21 -33.49 -12.51
CA MET A 1 14.15 -32.02 -12.44
C MET A 1 12.85 -31.58 -13.11
N ASN A 2 11.84 -31.20 -12.31
CA ASN A 2 10.47 -30.98 -12.77
C ASN A 2 10.31 -29.59 -13.40
N ILE A 3 10.42 -29.53 -14.72
CA ILE A 3 10.21 -28.34 -15.58
C ILE A 3 8.80 -27.71 -15.41
N LYS A 4 7.85 -28.43 -14.80
CA LYS A 4 6.46 -27.98 -14.66
C LYS A 4 6.23 -26.91 -13.59
N ALA A 5 7.18 -26.70 -12.66
CA ALA A 5 7.03 -25.72 -11.60
C ALA A 5 7.36 -24.28 -12.04
N PHE A 6 8.19 -24.11 -13.07
CA PHE A 6 8.65 -22.78 -13.50
C PHE A 6 7.63 -22.03 -14.37
N THR A 7 6.74 -22.74 -15.06
CA THR A 7 5.79 -22.11 -15.99
C THR A 7 4.61 -21.44 -15.26
N PHE A 8 4.29 -21.85 -14.03
CA PHE A 8 3.20 -21.26 -13.25
C PHE A 8 3.55 -19.90 -12.61
N ALA A 9 4.84 -19.65 -12.32
CA ALA A 9 5.30 -18.40 -11.72
C ALA A 9 5.29 -17.22 -12.70
N ALA A 10 5.52 -17.48 -14.00
CA ALA A 10 5.55 -16.42 -15.02
C ALA A 10 4.16 -15.85 -15.35
N ALA A 11 3.09 -16.65 -15.21
CA ALA A 11 1.72 -16.20 -15.46
C ALA A 11 1.16 -15.29 -14.36
N PHE A 12 1.72 -15.33 -13.15
CA PHE A 12 1.29 -14.49 -12.03
C PHE A 12 1.92 -13.09 -12.08
N ALA A 13 3.14 -12.97 -12.60
CA ALA A 13 3.86 -11.70 -12.68
C ALA A 13 3.33 -10.75 -13.77
N THR A 14 2.76 -11.28 -14.87
CA THR A 14 2.22 -10.47 -15.97
C THR A 14 0.77 -10.03 -15.77
N GLY A 15 0.07 -10.53 -14.74
CA GLY A 15 -1.32 -10.18 -14.43
C GLY A 15 -1.50 -8.98 -13.49
N LEU A 16 -0.41 -8.50 -12.87
CA LEU A 16 -0.41 -7.34 -11.96
C LEU A 16 -0.16 -6.00 -12.69
N ALA A 17 0.12 -6.04 -13.98
CA ALA A 17 0.26 -4.84 -14.79
C ALA A 17 -1.13 -4.26 -15.07
N ALA A 18 -1.52 -3.29 -14.25
CA ALA A 18 -2.69 -2.43 -14.42
C ALA A 18 -4.00 -3.21 -14.56
N GLN A 19 -4.50 -3.75 -13.43
CA GLN A 19 -5.95 -3.84 -13.32
C GLN A 19 -6.48 -2.41 -13.47
N PRO A 20 -7.37 -2.12 -14.44
CA PRO A 20 -8.10 -0.87 -14.41
C PRO A 20 -8.75 -0.83 -13.03
N ALA A 21 -8.53 0.25 -12.29
CA ALA A 21 -9.37 0.55 -11.16
C ALA A 21 -10.79 0.40 -11.68
N ILE A 22 -11.50 -0.64 -11.21
CA ILE A 22 -12.94 -0.69 -11.36
C ILE A 22 -13.40 0.48 -10.50
N ALA A 23 -13.40 1.66 -11.11
CA ALA A 23 -14.18 2.78 -10.66
C ALA A 23 -15.59 2.20 -10.66
N GLN A 24 -16.00 1.69 -9.49
CA GLN A 24 -17.38 1.33 -9.24
C GLN A 24 -18.17 2.53 -9.73
N ASP A 25 -19.03 2.29 -10.71
CA ASP A 25 -20.00 3.26 -11.19
C ASP A 25 -20.87 3.60 -9.98
N ALA A 26 -20.42 4.60 -9.24
CA ALA A 26 -21.14 5.21 -8.15
C ALA A 26 -22.06 6.24 -8.79
N THR A 27 -23.01 5.77 -9.60
CA THR A 27 -24.29 6.48 -9.65
C THR A 27 -24.87 6.29 -8.26
N PRO A 28 -24.79 7.30 -7.37
CA PRO A 28 -25.19 7.10 -6.01
C PRO A 28 -26.70 7.08 -6.02
N THR A 29 -27.30 5.90 -5.90
CA THR A 29 -28.70 5.79 -5.51
C THR A 29 -28.80 6.24 -4.05
N GLY A 30 -28.81 7.57 -3.83
CA GLY A 30 -29.10 8.18 -2.53
C GLY A 30 -28.05 9.13 -1.95
N THR A 31 -27.05 9.64 -2.68
CA THR A 31 -26.22 10.72 -2.13
C THR A 31 -27.03 12.01 -2.09
N GLU A 32 -27.35 12.50 -0.90
CA GLU A 32 -27.81 13.88 -0.74
C GLU A 32 -26.68 14.82 -1.19
N VAL A 33 -26.87 15.44 -2.35
CA VAL A 33 -25.99 16.47 -2.88
C VAL A 33 -26.57 17.80 -2.42
N ALA A 34 -25.80 18.55 -1.65
CA ALA A 34 -26.20 19.90 -1.26
C ALA A 34 -26.38 20.76 -2.52
N ALA A 35 -27.24 21.78 -2.47
CA ALA A 35 -27.56 22.62 -3.63
C ALA A 35 -26.33 23.29 -4.29
N ASN A 36 -25.20 23.36 -3.59
CA ASN A 36 -23.91 23.83 -4.09
C ASN A 36 -23.07 22.73 -4.77
N GLY A 37 -23.64 21.55 -5.06
CA GLY A 37 -22.97 20.41 -5.69
C GLY A 37 -22.01 19.64 -4.76
N THR A 38 -21.94 19.99 -3.48
CA THR A 38 -21.07 19.30 -2.51
C THR A 38 -21.77 18.06 -1.98
N GLY A 39 -21.08 16.91 -2.02
CA GLY A 39 -21.69 15.65 -1.63
C GLY A 39 -20.68 14.58 -1.22
N PHE A 40 -21.16 13.62 -0.45
CA PHE A 40 -20.40 12.44 -0.06
C PHE A 40 -20.32 11.43 -1.21
N ARG A 41 -19.11 11.02 -1.58
CA ARG A 41 -18.90 10.08 -2.69
C ARG A 41 -18.76 8.65 -2.22
N GLY A 42 -18.05 8.40 -1.12
CA GLY A 42 -17.90 7.04 -0.59
C GLY A 42 -16.74 6.84 0.38
N ILE A 43 -16.70 5.65 0.97
CA ILE A 43 -15.57 5.16 1.75
C ILE A 43 -14.70 4.29 0.83
N ARG A 44 -13.39 4.48 0.87
CA ARG A 44 -12.40 3.63 0.22
C ARG A 44 -11.67 2.80 1.27
N ILE A 45 -11.53 1.51 1.00
CA ILE A 45 -10.74 0.59 1.82
C ILE A 45 -9.85 -0.19 0.85
N GLU A 46 -8.55 -0.14 1.09
CA GLU A 46 -7.53 -0.80 0.27
C GLU A 46 -6.63 -1.67 1.15
N GLY A 47 -6.35 -2.89 0.71
CA GLY A 47 -5.41 -3.79 1.36
C GLY A 47 -4.16 -3.95 0.51
N ASN A 48 -2.99 -3.76 1.12
CA ASN A 48 -1.70 -3.72 0.45
C ASN A 48 -0.83 -4.88 0.91
N ILE A 49 -0.17 -5.54 -0.04
CA ILE A 49 0.87 -6.54 0.22
C ILE A 49 2.03 -6.29 -0.75
N GLY A 50 3.26 -6.43 -0.28
CA GLY A 50 4.41 -6.09 -1.12
C GLY A 50 5.75 -6.40 -0.48
N GLY A 51 6.80 -6.28 -1.31
CA GLY A 51 8.17 -6.33 -0.83
C GLY A 51 8.64 -4.96 -0.35
N ASP A 52 9.32 -4.95 0.78
CA ASP A 52 10.06 -3.82 1.34
C ASP A 52 11.55 -4.13 1.29
N ARG A 53 12.36 -3.17 0.86
CA ARG A 53 13.82 -3.29 0.75
C ARG A 53 14.45 -2.15 1.53
N PHE A 54 15.15 -2.50 2.60
CA PHE A 54 15.91 -1.54 3.40
C PHE A 54 17.40 -1.82 3.32
N GLN A 55 18.18 -0.80 2.96
CA GLN A 55 19.64 -0.87 2.84
C GLN A 55 20.27 0.24 3.67
N SER A 56 21.19 -0.12 4.56
CA SER A 56 21.95 0.81 5.39
C SER A 56 23.36 0.27 5.61
N GLU A 57 24.39 1.12 5.52
CA GLU A 57 25.79 0.80 5.87
C GLU A 57 26.37 -0.47 5.19
N GLY A 58 25.88 -0.82 3.99
CA GLY A 58 26.29 -2.04 3.28
C GLY A 58 25.57 -3.31 3.74
N ASN A 59 24.68 -3.22 4.73
CA ASN A 59 23.73 -4.26 5.11
C ASN A 59 22.41 -4.08 4.33
N HIS A 60 21.71 -5.18 4.07
CA HIS A 60 20.40 -5.17 3.42
C HIS A 60 19.42 -6.11 4.12
N ASN A 61 18.18 -5.66 4.24
CA ASN A 61 17.08 -6.44 4.75
C ASN A 61 15.87 -6.26 3.83
N ASP A 62 15.58 -7.34 3.10
CA ASP A 62 14.44 -7.43 2.20
C ASP A 62 13.35 -8.25 2.90
N LYS A 63 12.18 -7.64 3.13
CA LYS A 63 11.04 -8.27 3.81
C LYS A 63 9.79 -8.19 2.95
N PHE A 64 8.85 -9.10 3.21
CA PHE A 64 7.48 -8.95 2.71
C PHE A 64 6.64 -8.29 3.81
N GLY A 65 5.85 -7.30 3.44
CA GLY A 65 5.01 -6.51 4.34
C GLY A 65 3.55 -6.53 3.93
N TYR A 66 2.72 -6.05 4.84
CA TYR A 66 1.31 -5.83 4.58
C TYR A 66 0.87 -4.51 5.20
N GLY A 67 -0.18 -3.94 4.64
CA GLY A 67 -0.76 -2.71 5.13
C GLY A 67 -2.17 -2.53 4.61
N GLY A 68 -2.74 -1.39 4.93
CA GLY A 68 -4.03 -1.01 4.40
C GLY A 68 -4.26 0.47 4.53
N THR A 69 -5.17 0.97 3.71
CA THR A 69 -5.55 2.38 3.68
C THR A 69 -7.06 2.47 3.79
N VAL A 70 -7.54 3.40 4.61
CA VAL A 70 -8.94 3.80 4.64
C VAL A 70 -9.03 5.27 4.25
N GLY A 71 -10.00 5.59 3.41
CA GLY A 71 -10.23 6.94 2.92
C GLY A 71 -11.70 7.29 2.88
N PHE A 72 -11.99 8.57 3.01
CA PHE A 72 -13.31 9.15 2.78
C PHE A 72 -13.19 10.09 1.59
N ASP A 73 -14.03 9.91 0.57
CA ASP A 73 -14.07 10.81 -0.59
C ASP A 73 -15.36 11.62 -0.58
N GLY A 74 -15.21 12.92 -0.82
CA GLY A 74 -16.29 13.87 -1.05
C GLY A 74 -16.03 14.70 -2.31
N THR A 75 -17.05 15.42 -2.72
CA THR A 75 -16.99 16.39 -3.82
C THR A 75 -17.23 17.78 -3.27
N LEU A 76 -16.42 18.76 -3.67
CA LEU A 76 -16.65 20.17 -3.42
C LEU A 76 -17.13 20.81 -4.73
N GLY A 77 -18.43 21.07 -4.80
CA GLY A 77 -19.10 21.37 -6.06
C GLY A 77 -18.96 20.24 -7.08
N GLU A 78 -19.19 20.54 -8.36
CA GLU A 78 -19.23 19.50 -9.42
C GLU A 78 -17.85 19.06 -9.94
N ARG A 79 -16.74 19.66 -9.44
CA ARG A 79 -15.44 19.58 -10.14
C ARG A 79 -14.28 19.10 -9.29
N ILE A 80 -14.36 19.22 -7.97
CA ILE A 80 -13.23 18.94 -7.09
C ILE A 80 -13.57 17.73 -6.24
N VAL A 81 -12.74 16.69 -6.31
CA VAL A 81 -12.80 15.56 -5.38
C VAL A 81 -11.79 15.82 -4.27
N ILE A 82 -12.25 15.76 -3.03
CA ILE A 82 -11.42 15.89 -1.84
C ILE A 82 -11.60 14.64 -0.99
N GLY A 83 -10.56 14.23 -0.29
CA GLY A 83 -10.68 13.12 0.63
C GLY A 83 -9.60 13.14 1.69
N ALA A 84 -9.96 12.66 2.87
CA ALA A 84 -9.01 12.36 3.93
C ALA A 84 -8.69 10.88 3.88
N GLU A 85 -7.42 10.53 4.04
CA GLU A 85 -6.96 9.15 4.10
C GLU A 85 -6.09 8.90 5.33
N ALA A 86 -6.13 7.67 5.81
CA ALA A 86 -5.24 7.13 6.82
C ALA A 86 -4.70 5.80 6.31
N SER A 87 -3.38 5.64 6.34
CA SER A 87 -2.68 4.41 5.97
C SER A 87 -2.05 3.76 7.20
N PHE A 88 -1.82 2.46 7.08
CA PHE A 88 -1.04 1.66 7.99
C PHE A 88 -0.14 0.74 7.17
N TRP A 89 1.12 0.61 7.55
CA TRP A 89 2.04 -0.31 6.91
C TRP A 89 2.96 -1.00 7.91
N LYS A 90 3.00 -2.33 7.83
CA LYS A 90 3.88 -3.16 8.63
C LYS A 90 4.79 -4.02 7.74
N PRO A 91 6.10 -3.75 7.73
CA PRO A 91 7.04 -4.72 7.21
C PRO A 91 7.03 -5.97 8.13
N GLY A 92 6.94 -7.17 7.55
CA GLY A 92 6.92 -8.42 8.32
C GLY A 92 8.14 -8.55 9.24
N SER A 93 7.99 -9.23 10.39
CA SER A 93 9.04 -9.45 11.41
C SER A 93 9.89 -8.22 11.82
N GLY A 94 9.45 -6.99 11.54
CA GLY A 94 10.30 -5.81 11.60
C GLY A 94 11.30 -5.77 10.42
N ASN A 95 11.57 -4.56 9.94
CA ASN A 95 12.64 -4.33 8.97
C ASN A 95 13.69 -3.44 9.64
N GLU A 96 14.77 -4.06 10.10
CA GLU A 96 15.84 -3.43 10.86
C GLU A 96 17.20 -3.91 10.31
N ASN A 97 18.14 -2.99 10.15
CA ASN A 97 19.53 -3.29 9.83
C ASN A 97 20.40 -3.02 11.06
N ARG A 98 20.93 -4.10 11.64
CA ARG A 98 21.94 -4.04 12.69
C ARG A 98 23.33 -4.07 12.07
N THR A 99 24.18 -3.15 12.49
CA THR A 99 25.60 -3.12 12.15
C THR A 99 26.43 -3.24 13.43
N ASP A 100 27.23 -4.30 13.54
CA ASP A 100 28.18 -4.48 14.64
C ASP A 100 29.41 -3.59 14.38
N LEU A 101 29.71 -2.68 15.32
CA LEU A 101 30.87 -1.79 15.25
C LEU A 101 32.10 -2.36 15.96
N GLY A 102 31.98 -3.51 16.61
CA GLY A 102 32.99 -4.11 17.48
C GLY A 102 33.00 -3.53 18.90
N GLY A 103 33.54 -4.30 19.85
CA GLY A 103 33.63 -3.88 21.25
C GLY A 103 32.32 -3.96 22.04
N GLY A 104 31.31 -4.66 21.51
CA GLY A 104 30.00 -4.82 22.16
C GLY A 104 29.02 -3.68 21.86
N TYR A 105 29.29 -2.88 20.83
CA TYR A 105 28.42 -1.80 20.39
C TYR A 105 27.81 -2.13 19.02
N ASP A 106 26.51 -1.94 18.90
CA ASP A 106 25.76 -2.13 17.67
C ASP A 106 25.01 -0.84 17.31
N ILE A 107 24.87 -0.56 16.02
CA ILE A 107 23.92 0.44 15.51
C ILE A 107 22.76 -0.28 14.86
N ASP A 108 21.56 -0.03 15.37
CA ASP A 108 20.30 -0.57 14.86
C ASP A 108 19.57 0.51 14.04
N HIS A 109 19.34 0.25 12.76
CA HIS A 109 18.58 1.12 11.85
C HIS A 109 17.21 0.52 11.59
N LYS A 110 16.15 1.14 12.11
CA LYS A 110 14.78 0.71 11.82
C LYS A 110 14.28 1.34 10.50
N ALA A 111 13.70 0.52 9.64
CA ALA A 111 12.99 1.00 8.46
C ALA A 111 11.67 1.70 8.84
N PHE A 112 11.05 2.37 7.87
CA PHE A 112 9.79 3.08 8.06
C PHE A 112 8.64 2.12 8.40
N GLU A 113 7.84 2.49 9.40
CA GLU A 113 6.59 1.85 9.81
C GLU A 113 5.54 2.98 9.94
N GLU A 114 4.34 2.78 9.39
CA GLU A 114 3.21 3.73 9.44
C GLU A 114 2.10 3.22 10.34
#